data_AF-A0A6N4T7M4-F1
#
_entry.id   AF-A0A6N4T7M4-F1
#
_cell.length_a   1.000
_cell.length_b   1.000
_cell.length_c   1.000
_cell.angle_alpha   90.00
_cell.angle_beta   90.00
_cell.angle_gamma   90.00
#
_symmetry.space_group_name_H-M   'P 1'
#
loop_
_entity.id
_entity.type
_entity.pdbx_description
1 polymer ?
#
loop_
_entity_poly.entity_id
_entity_poly.type
_entity_poly.pdbx_seq_one_letter_code
_entity_poly.pdbx_strand_id
1 'polypeptide(L)'
;MDNQVTEPTSSALNVDGAAQAMGAFLEPQAHEKSAQALEREVLDDLSGRRDRSDTLPAEPGSEDAEQDLYAREKEAVTIVVDGKTVNLSKAELADAYKNGLRQSDYTRKTMEVAEQRKAAEAEIHRASQERHEYASNLQKMAAQIEGALNQQQQIDWEHLLDNNPAEYLKQQHLYQRRQAAYQKNMQQQQRLAHIAQAEQANHLESVLHTQQEELLAKLPDWKDSRKAEAESKAIRQYLLEQGFEHQLVDSIADHKAVLLGRKAMLYDAMMAKANAAAKRVTSIPQKVIRPGVGESPGGDGRQAAMQRLAKSGRVEDAASLFAKFI
;
A
#
# COMPACT_ATOMS: atom_id res chain seq x y z
N MET A 1 43.86 31.95 26.00
CA MET A 1 42.73 32.36 25.17
C MET A 1 42.18 31.11 24.55
N ASP A 2 41.06 30.65 25.11
CA ASP A 2 40.27 29.53 24.62
C ASP A 2 39.85 29.78 23.18
N ASN A 3 40.02 28.79 22.29
CA ASN A 3 39.37 28.82 21.00
C ASN A 3 38.66 27.48 20.80
N GLN A 4 37.35 27.58 20.68
CA GLN A 4 36.42 26.47 20.69
C GLN A 4 36.43 25.71 19.36
N VAL A 5 36.15 24.43 19.52
CA VAL A 5 35.75 23.40 18.57
C VAL A 5 34.76 23.90 17.52
N THR A 6 34.97 23.53 16.25
CA THR A 6 33.89 23.37 15.27
C THR A 6 34.02 22.00 14.61
N GLU A 7 33.23 21.04 15.08
CA GLU A 7 32.95 19.81 14.35
C GLU A 7 31.96 20.08 13.20
N PRO A 8 32.04 19.35 12.08
CA PRO A 8 31.04 19.42 11.02
C PRO A 8 29.75 18.71 11.47
N THR A 9 28.71 19.50 11.73
CA THR A 9 27.36 19.02 12.02
C THR A 9 26.79 18.19 10.86
N SER A 10 26.33 16.99 11.20
CA SER A 10 25.48 16.12 10.39
C SER A 10 24.21 16.84 9.93
N SER A 11 23.85 16.72 8.66
CA SER A 11 22.48 16.93 8.19
C SER A 11 21.99 15.64 7.54
N ALA A 12 21.67 14.67 8.40
CA ALA A 12 20.76 13.59 8.04
C ALA A 12 19.39 14.22 7.73
N LEU A 13 18.74 13.71 6.69
CA LEU A 13 17.44 14.14 6.17
C LEU A 13 16.45 14.40 7.31
N ASN A 14 16.12 15.69 7.51
CA ASN A 14 15.28 16.14 8.60
C ASN A 14 13.85 15.57 8.49
N VAL A 15 13.35 15.15 9.64
CA VAL A 15 12.08 14.47 9.95
C VAL A 15 10.84 15.26 9.49
N ASP A 16 10.98 16.56 9.23
CA ASP A 16 9.93 17.37 8.62
C ASP A 16 9.62 16.96 7.18
N GLY A 17 10.57 16.37 6.44
CA GLY A 17 10.40 16.01 5.03
C GLY A 17 9.46 14.83 4.78
N ALA A 18 9.40 13.84 5.68
CA ALA A 18 8.57 12.64 5.47
C ALA A 18 7.09 12.84 5.88
N ALA A 19 6.86 13.60 6.96
CA ALA A 19 5.51 14.02 7.34
C ALA A 19 4.98 15.13 6.40
N GLN A 20 5.84 16.04 5.92
CA GLN A 20 5.47 16.97 4.83
C GLN A 20 5.31 16.27 3.49
N ALA A 21 6.06 15.22 3.14
CA ALA A 21 5.85 14.49 1.89
C ALA A 21 4.49 13.78 1.85
N MET A 22 4.04 13.22 2.98
CA MET A 22 2.69 12.65 3.08
C MET A 22 1.60 13.72 3.23
N GLY A 23 1.85 14.79 4.01
CA GLY A 23 0.89 15.87 4.23
C GLY A 23 0.70 16.84 3.04
N ALA A 24 1.78 17.21 2.36
CA ALA A 24 1.75 18.14 1.21
C ALA A 24 1.18 17.50 -0.07
N PHE A 25 1.16 16.18 -0.16
CA PHE A 25 0.47 15.46 -1.24
C PHE A 25 -1.02 15.20 -0.93
N LEU A 26 -1.43 15.29 0.34
CA LEU A 26 -2.83 15.23 0.80
C LEU A 26 -3.53 16.59 0.78
N GLU A 27 -2.81 17.67 0.45
CA GLU A 27 -3.35 19.02 0.28
C GLU A 27 -3.75 19.22 -1.19
N PRO A 28 -4.97 19.68 -1.51
CA PRO A 28 -5.45 19.74 -2.90
C PRO A 28 -4.77 20.89 -3.65
N GLN A 29 -3.60 20.62 -4.23
CA GLN A 29 -2.95 21.49 -5.22
C GLN A 29 -3.79 21.48 -6.50
N ALA A 30 -4.64 22.50 -6.65
CA ALA A 30 -5.06 23.27 -7.84
C ALA A 30 -4.82 22.73 -9.28
N HIS A 31 -4.81 21.42 -9.54
CA HIS A 31 -4.64 20.82 -10.87
C HIS A 31 -5.95 20.27 -11.47
N GLU A 32 -7.07 20.35 -10.77
CA GLU A 32 -8.38 19.94 -11.30
C GLU A 32 -8.88 20.85 -12.44
N LYS A 33 -8.41 22.10 -12.52
CA LYS A 33 -8.85 23.03 -13.60
C LYS A 33 -8.22 22.74 -14.96
N SER A 34 -7.05 22.10 -15.03
CA SER A 34 -6.39 21.79 -16.31
C SER A 34 -6.88 20.48 -16.93
N ALA A 35 -7.24 19.48 -16.12
CA ALA A 35 -7.74 18.20 -16.63
C ALA A 35 -9.17 18.33 -17.19
N GLN A 36 -10.06 19.10 -16.54
CA GLN A 36 -11.42 19.35 -17.04
C GLN A 36 -11.47 20.24 -18.29
N ALA A 37 -10.44 21.06 -18.53
CA ALA A 37 -10.33 21.87 -19.74
C ALA A 37 -9.93 21.01 -20.96
N LEU A 38 -9.00 20.07 -20.79
CA LEU A 38 -8.57 19.16 -21.85
C LEU A 38 -9.67 18.14 -22.23
N GLU A 39 -10.46 17.67 -21.26
CA GLU A 39 -11.54 16.71 -21.51
C GLU A 39 -12.74 17.35 -22.25
N ARG A 40 -12.96 18.66 -22.09
CA ARG A 40 -13.97 19.41 -22.86
C ARG A 40 -13.54 19.67 -24.31
N GLU A 41 -12.25 19.89 -24.56
CA GLU A 41 -11.73 20.15 -25.91
C GLU A 41 -11.76 18.88 -26.78
N VAL A 42 -11.52 17.71 -26.20
CA VAL A 42 -11.60 16.42 -26.91
C VAL A 42 -13.04 15.97 -27.18
N LEU A 43 -14.01 16.36 -26.34
CA LEU A 43 -15.43 16.02 -26.54
C LEU A 43 -16.08 16.87 -27.64
N ASP A 44 -15.63 18.11 -27.84
CA ASP A 44 -16.15 19.00 -28.90
C ASP A 44 -15.71 18.53 -30.30
N ASP A 45 -14.45 18.08 -30.43
CA ASP A 45 -13.86 17.61 -31.70
C ASP A 45 -14.45 16.26 -32.18
N LEU A 46 -15.00 15.45 -31.26
CA LEU A 46 -15.72 14.21 -31.58
C LEU A 46 -17.19 14.44 -31.94
N SER A 47 -17.75 15.61 -31.63
CA SER A 47 -19.16 15.95 -31.89
C SER A 47 -19.36 16.63 -33.25
N GLY A 48 -18.35 17.36 -33.74
CA GLY A 48 -18.39 18.10 -35.01
C GLY A 48 -18.32 17.27 -36.31
N ARG A 49 -18.27 15.92 -36.23
CA ARG A 49 -18.09 15.05 -37.41
C ARG A 49 -19.26 14.13 -37.75
N ARG A 50 -20.42 14.29 -37.08
CA ARG A 50 -21.68 13.60 -37.44
C ARG A 50 -22.78 14.62 -37.73
N ASP A 51 -22.63 15.36 -38.81
CA ASP A 51 -23.78 15.99 -39.44
C ASP A 51 -23.65 15.91 -40.96
N ARG A 52 -23.95 14.71 -41.48
CA ARG A 52 -24.23 14.48 -42.89
C ARG A 52 -25.22 13.32 -43.00
N SER A 53 -26.50 13.70 -43.06
CA SER A 53 -27.54 13.12 -43.91
C SER A 53 -27.69 11.60 -43.95
N ASP A 54 -28.75 11.11 -43.32
CA ASP A 54 -29.67 10.19 -44.03
C ASP A 54 -31.10 10.40 -43.53
N THR A 55 -31.81 11.30 -44.19
CA THR A 55 -33.27 11.49 -44.07
C THR A 55 -33.94 10.28 -44.73
N LEU A 56 -34.34 9.30 -43.92
CA LEU A 56 -35.28 8.26 -44.34
C LEU A 56 -36.70 8.86 -44.37
N PRO A 57 -37.45 8.76 -45.48
CA PRO A 57 -38.87 9.14 -45.49
C PRO A 57 -39.66 8.19 -44.58
N ALA A 58 -40.46 8.76 -43.68
CA ALA A 58 -41.43 8.02 -42.90
C ALA A 58 -42.58 7.55 -43.81
N GLU A 59 -42.70 6.25 -44.04
CA GLU A 59 -43.91 5.65 -44.61
C GLU A 59 -45.00 5.52 -43.54
N PRO A 60 -46.29 5.67 -43.91
CA PRO A 60 -47.40 5.55 -42.98
C PRO A 60 -47.58 4.09 -42.56
N GLY A 61 -47.80 3.87 -41.26
CA GLY A 61 -48.01 2.55 -40.70
C GLY A 61 -49.17 1.80 -41.35
N SER A 62 -48.87 0.64 -41.92
CA SER A 62 -49.81 -0.44 -42.18
C SER A 62 -49.61 -1.53 -41.13
N GLU A 63 -50.71 -2.04 -40.56
CA GLU A 63 -50.73 -3.08 -39.52
C GLU A 63 -50.19 -4.45 -39.99
N ASP A 64 -49.78 -4.59 -41.26
CA ASP A 64 -49.14 -5.79 -41.80
C ASP A 64 -47.61 -5.83 -41.57
N ALA A 65 -46.97 -4.70 -41.24
CA ALA A 65 -45.52 -4.64 -41.00
C ALA A 65 -45.07 -5.30 -39.69
N GLU A 66 -45.99 -5.47 -38.72
CA GLU A 66 -45.69 -6.15 -37.46
C GLU A 66 -45.57 -7.67 -37.63
N GLN A 67 -46.27 -8.28 -38.61
CA GLN A 67 -46.20 -9.74 -38.84
C GLN A 67 -44.91 -10.18 -39.56
N ASP A 68 -44.33 -9.33 -40.41
CA ASP A 68 -43.07 -9.63 -41.11
C ASP A 68 -41.83 -9.52 -40.20
N LEU A 69 -41.89 -8.71 -39.13
CA LEU A 69 -40.83 -8.64 -38.12
C LEU A 69 -40.73 -9.95 -37.29
N TYR A 70 -41.87 -10.59 -36.99
CA TYR A 70 -41.89 -11.89 -36.29
C TYR A 70 -41.49 -13.08 -37.17
N ALA A 71 -41.60 -12.96 -38.49
CA ALA A 71 -41.14 -14.00 -39.42
C ALA A 71 -39.61 -14.00 -39.59
N ARG A 72 -38.98 -12.82 -39.50
CA ARG A 72 -37.53 -12.65 -39.68
C ARG A 72 -36.68 -13.12 -38.49
N GLU A 73 -37.27 -13.22 -37.30
CA GLU A 73 -36.59 -13.70 -36.07
C GLU A 73 -36.43 -15.22 -36.00
N LYS A 74 -37.15 -15.99 -36.83
CA LYS A 74 -37.23 -17.46 -36.70
C LYS A 74 -36.43 -18.28 -37.71
N GLU A 75 -35.54 -17.64 -38.48
CA GLU A 75 -34.58 -18.40 -39.29
C GLU A 75 -33.44 -18.92 -38.40
N ALA A 76 -33.67 -20.06 -37.75
CA ALA A 76 -32.64 -20.80 -37.03
C ALA A 76 -31.66 -21.42 -38.04
N VAL A 77 -30.38 -21.15 -37.87
CA VAL A 77 -29.30 -21.71 -38.68
C VAL A 77 -28.61 -22.79 -37.85
N THR A 78 -28.60 -24.03 -38.38
CA THR A 78 -27.86 -25.12 -37.76
C THR A 78 -26.38 -24.95 -38.07
N ILE A 79 -25.56 -24.70 -37.05
CA ILE A 79 -24.10 -24.71 -37.19
C ILE A 79 -23.50 -25.84 -36.36
N VAL A 80 -22.40 -26.41 -36.84
CA VAL A 80 -21.64 -27.46 -36.15
C VAL A 80 -20.49 -26.80 -35.40
N VAL A 81 -20.50 -26.89 -34.07
CA VAL A 81 -19.40 -26.45 -33.21
C VAL A 81 -18.90 -27.68 -32.46
N ASP A 82 -17.61 -28.00 -32.58
CA ASP A 82 -16.96 -29.18 -31.95
C ASP A 82 -17.70 -30.52 -32.16
N GLY A 83 -18.19 -30.75 -33.37
CA GLY A 83 -18.84 -32.02 -33.77
C GLY A 83 -20.26 -32.22 -33.25
N LYS A 84 -20.87 -31.22 -32.59
CA LYS A 84 -22.28 -31.23 -32.18
C LYS A 84 -23.06 -30.18 -32.96
N THR A 85 -24.23 -30.57 -33.47
CA THR A 85 -25.14 -29.68 -34.19
C THR A 85 -25.92 -28.83 -33.19
N VAL A 86 -25.78 -27.51 -33.29
CA VAL A 86 -26.51 -26.54 -32.46
C VAL A 86 -27.35 -25.66 -33.38
N ASN A 87 -28.64 -25.57 -33.10
CA ASN A 87 -29.54 -24.63 -33.77
C ASN A 87 -29.49 -23.30 -33.03
N LEU A 88 -28.94 -22.27 -33.68
CA LEU A 88 -28.90 -20.90 -33.15
C LEU A 88 -29.73 -20.01 -34.06
N SER A 89 -30.45 -19.07 -33.46
CA SER A 89 -31.04 -17.97 -34.23
C SER A 89 -29.94 -17.10 -34.85
N LYS A 90 -30.26 -16.37 -35.93
CA LYS A 90 -29.30 -15.42 -36.55
C LYS A 90 -28.76 -14.38 -35.56
N ALA A 91 -29.57 -13.98 -34.57
CA ALA A 91 -29.18 -13.03 -33.53
C ALA A 91 -28.12 -13.63 -32.58
N GLU A 92 -28.34 -14.85 -32.10
CA GLU A 92 -27.38 -15.54 -31.21
C GLU A 92 -26.06 -15.88 -31.90
N LEU A 93 -26.11 -16.22 -33.20
CA LEU A 93 -24.91 -16.44 -34.01
C LEU A 93 -24.09 -15.15 -34.14
N ALA A 94 -24.75 -14.02 -34.38
CA ALA A 94 -24.10 -12.72 -34.49
C ALA A 94 -23.43 -12.31 -33.15
N ASP A 95 -24.08 -12.57 -32.02
CA ASP A 95 -23.53 -12.26 -30.70
C ASP A 95 -22.40 -13.21 -30.29
N ALA A 96 -22.48 -14.49 -30.62
CA ALA A 96 -21.38 -15.44 -30.44
C ALA A 96 -20.14 -15.03 -31.25
N TYR A 97 -20.34 -14.63 -32.51
CA TYR A 97 -19.26 -14.12 -33.37
C TYR A 97 -18.64 -12.82 -32.82
N LYS A 98 -19.47 -11.85 -32.39
CA LYS A 98 -19.00 -10.61 -31.75
C LYS A 98 -18.20 -10.89 -30.47
N ASN A 99 -18.65 -11.85 -29.64
CA ASN A 99 -17.96 -12.23 -28.41
C ASN A 99 -16.63 -12.93 -28.70
N GLY A 100 -16.58 -13.81 -29.71
CA GLY A 100 -15.32 -14.42 -30.18
C GLY A 100 -14.33 -13.39 -30.72
N LEU A 101 -14.79 -12.41 -31.52
CA LEU A 101 -13.98 -11.28 -31.98
C LEU A 101 -13.43 -10.47 -30.81
N ARG A 102 -14.28 -10.13 -29.83
CA ARG A 102 -13.86 -9.42 -28.62
C ARG A 102 -12.79 -10.19 -27.85
N GLN A 103 -12.99 -11.49 -27.61
CA GLN A 103 -12.00 -12.32 -26.91
C GLN A 103 -10.67 -12.42 -27.66
N SER A 104 -10.71 -12.58 -28.99
CA SER A 104 -9.51 -12.52 -29.84
C SER A 104 -8.81 -11.16 -29.74
N ASP A 105 -9.57 -10.07 -29.73
CA ASP A 105 -9.04 -8.71 -29.58
C ASP A 105 -8.39 -8.49 -28.21
N TYR A 106 -9.05 -8.92 -27.13
CA TYR A 106 -8.48 -8.87 -25.78
C TYR A 106 -7.21 -9.71 -25.68
N THR A 107 -7.21 -10.92 -26.24
CA THR A 107 -6.04 -11.81 -26.24
C THR A 107 -4.89 -11.18 -27.02
N ARG A 108 -5.16 -10.61 -28.20
CA ARG A 108 -4.15 -9.93 -29.01
C ARG A 108 -3.59 -8.69 -28.31
N LYS A 109 -4.45 -7.85 -27.74
CA LYS A 109 -4.04 -6.66 -26.99
C LYS A 109 -3.25 -7.02 -25.73
N THR A 110 -3.65 -8.05 -25.01
CA THR A 110 -2.89 -8.52 -23.82
C THR A 110 -1.54 -9.11 -24.21
N MET A 111 -1.47 -9.87 -25.31
CA MET A 111 -0.19 -10.34 -25.87
C MET A 111 0.69 -9.17 -26.31
N GLU A 112 0.13 -8.18 -26.99
CA GLU A 112 0.86 -6.99 -27.44
C GLU A 112 1.40 -6.18 -26.25
N VAL A 113 0.58 -5.95 -25.21
CA VAL A 113 1.02 -5.28 -23.97
C VAL A 113 2.08 -6.09 -23.24
N ALA A 114 1.95 -7.41 -23.18
CA ALA A 114 2.96 -8.27 -22.56
C ALA A 114 4.30 -8.22 -23.33
N GLU A 115 4.24 -8.23 -24.66
CA GLU A 115 5.44 -8.14 -25.50
C GLU A 115 6.09 -6.75 -25.39
N GLN A 116 5.29 -5.67 -25.35
CA GLN A 116 5.79 -4.31 -25.12
C GLN A 116 6.47 -4.18 -23.76
N ARG A 117 5.89 -4.74 -22.69
CA ARG A 117 6.50 -4.76 -21.35
C ARG A 117 7.83 -5.51 -21.36
N LYS A 118 7.85 -6.69 -21.96
CA LYS A 118 9.08 -7.49 -22.07
C LYS A 118 10.17 -6.78 -22.88
N ALA A 119 9.80 -6.10 -23.96
CA ALA A 119 10.74 -5.30 -24.75
C ALA A 119 11.29 -4.12 -23.94
N ALA A 120 10.44 -3.40 -23.21
CA ALA A 120 10.85 -2.29 -22.34
C ALA A 120 11.76 -2.76 -21.20
N GLU A 121 11.44 -3.87 -20.53
CA GLU A 121 12.29 -4.48 -19.50
C GLU A 121 13.65 -4.89 -20.06
N ALA A 122 13.69 -5.49 -21.25
CA ALA A 122 14.93 -5.86 -21.92
C ALA A 122 15.79 -4.62 -22.24
N GLU A 123 15.17 -3.51 -22.67
CA GLU A 123 15.86 -2.24 -22.93
C GLU A 123 16.43 -1.62 -21.65
N ILE A 124 15.66 -1.63 -20.54
CA ILE A 124 16.12 -1.17 -19.23
C ILE A 124 17.32 -2.00 -18.75
N HIS A 125 17.23 -3.33 -18.86
CA HIS A 125 18.33 -4.22 -18.48
C HIS A 125 19.58 -3.96 -19.32
N ARG A 126 19.42 -3.80 -20.64
CA ARG A 126 20.53 -3.48 -21.54
C ARG A 126 21.16 -2.12 -21.20
N ALA A 127 20.36 -1.09 -20.98
CA ALA A 127 20.83 0.25 -20.61
C ALA A 127 21.60 0.21 -19.27
N SER A 128 21.12 -0.59 -18.30
CA SER A 128 21.81 -0.80 -17.03
C SER A 128 23.16 -1.51 -17.21
N GLN A 129 23.23 -2.52 -18.07
CA GLN A 129 24.48 -3.23 -18.38
C GLN A 129 25.49 -2.29 -19.06
N GLU A 130 25.06 -1.53 -20.07
CA GLU A 130 25.90 -0.56 -20.78
C GLU A 130 26.45 0.51 -19.81
N ARG A 131 25.63 0.99 -18.86
CA ARG A 131 26.10 1.91 -17.80
C ARG A 131 27.14 1.27 -16.88
N HIS A 132 26.93 0.01 -16.49
CA HIS A 132 27.86 -0.71 -15.63
C HIS A 132 29.21 -0.94 -16.31
N GLU A 133 29.18 -1.35 -17.59
CA GLU A 133 30.38 -1.50 -18.41
C GLU A 133 31.11 -0.15 -18.59
N TYR A 134 30.36 0.91 -18.87
CA TYR A 134 30.91 2.26 -18.99
C TYR A 134 31.60 2.72 -17.69
N ALA A 135 30.96 2.51 -16.53
CA ALA A 135 31.55 2.81 -15.22
C ALA A 135 32.83 1.99 -14.96
N SER A 136 32.81 0.69 -15.26
CA SER A 136 33.99 -0.18 -15.15
C SER A 136 35.15 0.29 -16.04
N ASN A 137 34.83 0.70 -17.28
CA ASN A 137 35.82 1.22 -18.22
C ASN A 137 36.41 2.55 -17.76
N LEU A 138 35.59 3.45 -17.19
CA LEU A 138 36.09 4.68 -16.58
C LEU A 138 37.06 4.40 -15.43
N GLN A 139 36.74 3.45 -14.56
CA GLN A 139 37.60 3.07 -13.44
C GLN A 139 38.95 2.50 -13.91
N LYS A 140 38.94 1.62 -14.91
CA LYS A 140 40.17 1.08 -15.52
C LYS A 140 41.01 2.18 -16.16
N MET A 141 40.37 3.10 -16.88
CA MET A 141 41.05 4.23 -17.51
C MET A 141 41.65 5.18 -16.47
N ALA A 142 40.96 5.44 -15.35
CA ALA A 142 41.51 6.23 -14.25
C ALA A 142 42.79 5.59 -13.69
N ALA A 143 42.75 4.29 -13.38
CA ALA A 143 43.92 3.57 -12.87
C ALA A 143 45.10 3.55 -13.84
N GLN A 144 44.83 3.43 -15.15
CA GLN A 144 45.86 3.50 -16.19
C GLN A 144 46.52 4.89 -16.27
N ILE A 145 45.71 5.95 -16.24
CA ILE A 145 46.22 7.33 -16.29
C ILE A 145 47.00 7.66 -15.01
N GLU A 146 46.49 7.24 -13.85
CA GLU A 146 47.14 7.43 -12.56
C GLU A 146 48.50 6.72 -12.51
N GLY A 147 48.58 5.47 -12.97
CA GLY A 147 49.85 4.75 -13.09
C GLY A 147 50.86 5.48 -14.00
N ALA A 148 50.40 6.02 -15.13
CA ALA A 148 51.24 6.80 -16.04
C ALA A 148 51.69 8.16 -15.48
N LEU A 149 50.84 8.80 -14.67
CA LEU A 149 51.18 10.04 -13.96
C LEU A 149 52.22 9.77 -12.86
N ASN A 150 52.06 8.69 -12.10
CA ASN A 150 53.01 8.30 -11.05
C ASN A 150 54.41 8.01 -11.63
N GLN A 151 54.48 7.37 -12.80
CA GLN A 151 55.75 7.19 -13.50
C GLN A 151 56.40 8.52 -13.92
N GLN A 152 55.60 9.51 -14.34
CA GLN A 152 56.12 10.83 -14.71
C GLN A 152 56.55 11.68 -13.51
N GLN A 153 56.00 11.43 -12.32
CA GLN A 153 56.46 12.11 -11.10
C GLN A 153 57.89 11.71 -10.72
N GLN A 154 58.38 10.55 -11.19
CA GLN A 154 59.75 10.09 -10.97
C GLN A 154 60.77 10.75 -11.91
N ILE A 155 60.33 11.54 -12.89
CA ILE A 155 61.23 12.27 -13.80
C ILE A 155 61.86 13.43 -13.04
N ASP A 156 63.19 13.51 -13.08
CA ASP A 156 63.93 14.71 -12.64
C ASP A 156 63.78 15.80 -13.71
N TRP A 157 62.82 16.70 -13.49
CA TRP A 157 62.45 17.73 -14.44
C TRP A 157 63.51 18.81 -14.62
N GLU A 158 64.28 19.12 -13.56
CA GLU A 158 65.36 20.11 -13.60
C GLU A 158 66.51 19.58 -14.45
N HIS A 159 66.95 18.34 -14.15
CA HIS A 159 67.97 17.69 -14.95
C HIS A 159 67.54 17.50 -16.42
N LEU A 160 66.27 17.17 -16.68
CA LEU A 160 65.77 17.01 -18.05
C LEU A 160 65.75 18.34 -18.81
N LEU A 161 65.42 19.45 -18.15
CA LEU A 161 65.41 20.79 -18.76
C LEU A 161 66.81 21.23 -19.16
N ASP A 162 67.80 21.01 -18.29
CA ASP A 162 69.18 21.44 -18.51
C ASP A 162 69.89 20.62 -19.60
N ASN A 163 69.61 19.31 -19.66
CA ASN A 163 70.29 18.41 -20.60
C ASN A 163 69.53 18.23 -21.94
N ASN A 164 68.20 18.31 -21.93
CA ASN A 164 67.38 18.13 -23.14
C ASN A 164 66.04 18.89 -23.08
N PRO A 165 66.03 20.19 -23.37
CA PRO A 165 64.83 21.03 -23.29
C PRO A 165 63.72 20.62 -24.26
N ALA A 166 64.06 19.98 -25.38
CA ALA A 166 63.07 19.48 -26.33
C ALA A 166 62.28 18.29 -25.76
N GLU A 167 62.94 17.36 -25.07
CA GLU A 167 62.28 16.25 -24.38
C GLU A 167 61.49 16.72 -23.15
N TYR A 168 61.98 17.73 -22.43
CA TYR A 168 61.23 18.39 -21.37
C TYR A 168 59.85 18.86 -21.86
N LEU A 169 59.79 19.63 -22.96
CA LEU A 169 58.53 20.15 -23.50
C LEU A 169 57.57 19.02 -23.90
N LYS A 170 58.08 17.95 -24.52
CA LYS A 170 57.26 16.78 -24.86
C LYS A 170 56.68 16.13 -23.61
N GLN A 171 57.49 15.91 -22.58
CA GLN A 171 57.06 15.28 -21.34
C GLN A 171 56.06 16.16 -20.57
N GLN A 172 56.28 17.47 -20.55
CA GLN A 172 55.36 18.44 -19.96
C GLN A 172 54.00 18.42 -20.67
N HIS A 173 53.98 18.45 -22.00
CA HIS A 173 52.74 18.33 -22.77
C HIS A 173 52.02 17.00 -22.53
N LEU A 174 52.77 15.89 -22.45
CA LEU A 174 52.20 14.58 -22.13
C LEU A 174 51.59 14.56 -20.72
N TYR A 175 52.28 15.15 -19.74
CA TYR A 175 51.79 15.26 -18.37
C TYR A 175 50.50 16.07 -18.30
N GLN A 176 50.48 17.27 -18.89
CA GLN A 176 49.28 18.12 -18.94
C GLN A 176 48.11 17.40 -19.62
N ARG A 177 48.36 16.69 -20.73
CA ARG A 177 47.34 15.91 -21.43
C ARG A 177 46.77 14.79 -20.56
N ARG A 178 47.63 14.08 -19.81
CA ARG A 178 47.21 13.01 -18.88
C ARG A 178 46.43 13.58 -17.70
N GLN A 179 46.88 14.69 -17.13
CA GLN A 179 46.17 15.37 -16.04
C GLN A 179 44.77 15.83 -16.49
N ALA A 180 44.66 16.43 -17.68
CA ALA A 180 43.38 16.82 -18.25
C ALA A 180 42.48 15.60 -18.53
N ALA A 181 43.04 14.50 -19.02
CA ALA A 181 42.30 13.26 -19.23
C ALA A 181 41.80 12.64 -17.92
N TYR A 182 42.63 12.66 -16.87
CA TYR A 182 42.26 12.19 -15.53
C TYR A 182 41.11 13.01 -14.95
N GLN A 183 41.20 14.34 -15.00
CA GLN A 183 40.14 15.24 -14.52
C GLN A 183 38.82 15.01 -15.26
N LYS A 184 38.86 14.86 -16.59
CA LYS A 184 37.68 14.51 -17.39
C LYS A 184 37.08 13.17 -16.98
N ASN A 185 37.91 12.16 -16.75
CA ASN A 185 37.45 10.85 -16.29
C ASN A 185 36.75 10.95 -14.92
N MET A 186 37.36 11.63 -13.95
CA MET A 186 36.78 11.88 -12.63
C MET A 186 35.44 12.62 -12.71
N GLN A 187 35.34 13.63 -13.57
CA GLN A 187 34.07 14.35 -13.79
C GLN A 187 32.98 13.42 -14.33
N GLN A 188 33.31 12.51 -15.26
CA GLN A 188 32.34 11.52 -15.74
C GLN A 188 31.92 10.54 -14.65
N GLN A 189 32.86 10.07 -13.82
CA GLN A 189 32.53 9.19 -12.69
C GLN A 189 31.60 9.87 -11.69
N GLN A 190 31.89 11.14 -11.33
CA GLN A 190 31.02 11.92 -10.45
C GLN A 190 29.63 12.13 -11.05
N ARG A 191 29.55 12.42 -12.35
CA ARG A 191 28.27 12.54 -13.07
C ARG A 191 27.47 11.24 -13.00
N LEU A 192 28.10 10.08 -13.23
CA LEU A 192 27.42 8.79 -13.11
C LEU A 192 26.92 8.52 -11.70
N ALA A 193 27.72 8.85 -10.68
CA ALA A 193 27.31 8.71 -9.28
C ALA A 193 26.08 9.57 -8.96
N HIS A 194 26.05 10.82 -9.44
CA HIS A 194 24.89 11.70 -9.28
C HIS A 194 23.64 11.16 -9.98
N ILE A 195 23.78 10.62 -11.21
CA ILE A 195 22.68 9.98 -11.93
C ILE A 195 22.16 8.77 -11.14
N ALA A 196 23.04 7.90 -10.66
CA ALA A 196 22.65 6.72 -9.89
C ALA A 196 21.92 7.10 -8.58
N GLN A 197 22.38 8.15 -7.89
CA GLN A 197 21.71 8.65 -6.69
C GLN A 197 20.31 9.21 -6.99
N ALA A 198 20.16 9.96 -8.09
CA ALA A 198 18.86 10.47 -8.51
C ALA A 198 17.91 9.34 -8.94
N GLU A 199 18.39 8.34 -9.68
CA GLU A 199 17.61 7.15 -10.05
C GLU A 199 17.14 6.38 -8.81
N GLN A 200 18.01 6.21 -7.81
CA GLN A 200 17.65 5.55 -6.55
C GLN A 200 16.58 6.34 -5.78
N ALA A 201 16.70 7.68 -5.71
CA ALA A 201 15.71 8.53 -5.05
C ALA A 201 14.35 8.43 -5.75
N ASN A 202 14.31 8.52 -7.08
CA ASN A 202 13.08 8.39 -7.88
C ASN A 202 12.46 6.99 -7.72
N HIS A 203 13.29 5.94 -7.67
CA HIS A 203 12.80 4.58 -7.44
C HIS A 203 12.15 4.46 -6.05
N LEU A 204 12.81 4.97 -5.01
CA LEU A 204 12.25 4.98 -3.66
C LEU A 204 10.91 5.74 -3.61
N GLU A 205 10.83 6.92 -4.23
CA GLU A 205 9.59 7.69 -4.31
C GLU A 205 8.47 6.91 -5.02
N SER A 206 8.78 6.26 -6.15
CA SER A 206 7.81 5.42 -6.86
C SER A 206 7.29 4.26 -6.00
N VAL A 207 8.19 3.60 -5.25
CA VAL A 207 7.83 2.50 -4.35
C VAL A 207 6.95 3.02 -3.23
N LEU A 208 7.32 4.14 -2.59
CA LEU A 208 6.52 4.77 -1.53
C LEU A 208 5.11 5.12 -2.01
N HIS A 209 4.98 5.67 -3.22
CA HIS A 209 3.69 5.99 -3.81
C HIS A 209 2.84 4.73 -3.99
N THR A 210 3.40 3.66 -4.58
CA THR A 210 2.69 2.38 -4.71
C THR A 210 2.29 1.80 -3.36
N GLN A 211 3.18 1.84 -2.35
CA GLN A 211 2.85 1.39 -1.00
C GLN A 211 1.68 2.19 -0.41
N GLN A 212 1.63 3.49 -0.63
CA GLN A 212 0.55 4.35 -0.18
C GLN A 212 -0.78 4.01 -0.88
N GLU A 213 -0.77 3.81 -2.19
CA GLU A 213 -1.96 3.40 -2.95
C GLU A 213 -2.51 2.05 -2.45
N GLU A 214 -1.63 1.07 -2.24
CA GLU A 214 -1.99 -0.24 -1.68
C GLU A 214 -2.56 -0.13 -0.27
N LEU A 215 -1.99 0.76 0.56
CA LEU A 215 -2.50 1.04 1.91
C LEU A 215 -3.92 1.63 1.86
N LEU A 216 -4.15 2.64 1.03
CA LEU A 216 -5.45 3.30 0.89
C LEU A 216 -6.51 2.38 0.27
N ALA A 217 -6.11 1.46 -0.59
CA ALA A 217 -6.99 0.43 -1.13
C ALA A 217 -7.48 -0.54 -0.04
N LYS A 218 -6.65 -0.83 0.97
CA LYS A 218 -7.02 -1.70 2.11
C LYS A 218 -7.67 -0.94 3.28
N LEU A 219 -7.34 0.34 3.45
CA LEU A 219 -7.85 1.24 4.48
C LEU A 219 -8.46 2.51 3.84
N PRO A 220 -9.65 2.42 3.23
CA PRO A 220 -10.27 3.57 2.57
C PRO A 220 -10.62 4.70 3.56
N ASP A 221 -10.79 4.40 4.85
CA ASP A 221 -10.99 5.40 5.90
C ASP A 221 -9.80 6.37 6.05
N TRP A 222 -8.60 5.97 5.64
CA TRP A 222 -7.39 6.79 5.68
C TRP A 222 -7.31 7.79 4.51
N LYS A 223 -8.30 7.81 3.61
CA LYS A 223 -8.48 8.92 2.66
C LYS A 223 -8.82 10.23 3.39
N ASP A 224 -9.41 10.15 4.58
CA ASP A 224 -9.55 11.29 5.47
C ASP A 224 -8.22 11.50 6.22
N SER A 225 -7.52 12.58 5.87
CA SER A 225 -6.22 12.94 6.44
C SER A 225 -6.24 12.99 7.97
N ARG A 226 -7.34 13.44 8.60
CA ARG A 226 -7.43 13.50 10.07
C ARG A 226 -7.48 12.12 10.71
N LYS A 227 -8.19 11.17 10.08
CA LYS A 227 -8.24 9.79 10.56
C LYS A 227 -6.91 9.08 10.35
N ALA A 228 -6.28 9.29 9.20
CA ALA A 228 -4.97 8.73 8.89
C ALA A 228 -3.91 9.21 9.90
N GLU A 229 -3.87 10.51 10.20
CA GLU A 229 -2.92 11.08 11.16
C GLU A 229 -3.15 10.56 12.58
N ALA A 230 -4.42 10.54 13.02
CA ALA A 230 -4.78 10.04 14.36
C ALA A 230 -4.42 8.56 14.53
N GLU A 231 -4.77 7.70 13.57
CA GLU A 231 -4.42 6.27 13.64
C GLU A 231 -2.92 6.04 13.48
N SER A 232 -2.23 6.78 12.61
CA SER A 232 -0.77 6.68 12.44
C SER A 232 -0.03 7.01 13.74
N LYS A 233 -0.46 8.08 14.43
CA LYS A 233 0.10 8.45 15.75
C LYS A 233 -0.17 7.38 16.80
N ALA A 234 -1.37 6.79 16.80
CA ALA A 234 -1.72 5.71 17.72
C ALA A 234 -0.88 4.45 17.48
N ILE A 235 -0.70 4.05 16.21
CA ILE A 235 0.15 2.91 15.83
C ILE A 235 1.60 3.16 16.23
N ARG A 236 2.12 4.36 15.95
CA ARG A 236 3.47 4.76 16.35
C ARG A 236 3.67 4.62 17.85
N GLN A 237 2.75 5.17 18.65
CA GLN A 237 2.82 5.07 20.10
C GLN A 237 2.76 3.62 20.58
N TYR A 238 1.87 2.81 20.02
CA TYR A 238 1.76 1.39 20.34
C TYR A 238 3.07 0.64 20.04
N LEU A 239 3.70 0.86 18.88
CA LEU A 239 4.95 0.20 18.54
C LEU A 239 6.09 0.58 19.51
N LEU A 240 6.16 1.85 19.91
CA LEU A 240 7.13 2.30 20.92
C LEU A 240 6.88 1.63 22.28
N GLU A 241 5.61 1.47 22.68
CA GLU A 241 5.24 0.76 23.92
C GLU A 241 5.59 -0.74 23.87
N GLN A 242 5.58 -1.35 22.68
CA GLN A 242 6.03 -2.73 22.45
C GLN A 242 7.58 -2.86 22.42
N GLY A 243 8.32 -1.76 22.54
CA GLY A 243 9.77 -1.75 22.61
C GLY A 243 10.50 -1.58 21.28
N PHE A 244 9.80 -1.16 20.21
CA PHE A 244 10.46 -0.81 18.95
C PHE A 244 11.27 0.48 19.11
N GLU A 245 12.41 0.55 18.44
CA GLU A 245 13.24 1.76 18.41
C GLU A 245 12.59 2.86 17.56
N HIS A 246 12.78 4.12 17.96
CA HIS A 246 12.23 5.28 17.27
C HIS A 246 12.61 5.35 15.79
N GLN A 247 13.88 5.08 15.46
CA GLN A 247 14.36 5.07 14.08
C GLN A 247 13.67 4.01 13.24
N LEU A 248 13.44 2.83 13.82
CA LEU A 248 12.76 1.74 13.13
C LEU A 248 11.30 2.11 12.86
N VAL A 249 10.60 2.66 13.85
CA VAL A 249 9.19 3.06 13.71
C VAL A 249 9.02 4.17 12.67
N ASP A 250 9.90 5.16 12.64
CA ASP A 250 9.82 6.27 11.68
C ASP A 250 10.21 5.83 10.24
N SER A 251 10.95 4.72 10.09
CA SER A 251 11.32 4.15 8.79
C SER A 251 10.24 3.23 8.19
N ILE A 252 9.12 3.00 8.88
CA ILE A 252 8.07 2.10 8.40
C ILE A 252 7.31 2.76 7.25
N ALA A 253 7.66 2.37 6.04
CA ALA A 253 6.96 2.76 4.81
C ALA A 253 6.13 1.64 4.17
N ASP A 254 6.41 0.38 4.51
CA ASP A 254 5.70 -0.78 3.96
C ASP A 254 4.26 -0.82 4.49
N HIS A 255 3.29 -0.80 3.57
CA HIS A 255 1.87 -0.85 3.91
C HIS A 255 1.51 -2.09 4.74
N LYS A 256 2.20 -3.21 4.53
CA LYS A 256 1.96 -4.46 5.27
C LYS A 256 2.36 -4.33 6.73
N ALA A 257 3.47 -3.64 7.00
CA ALA A 257 3.93 -3.39 8.35
C ALA A 257 2.94 -2.48 9.11
N VAL A 258 2.46 -1.42 8.44
CA VAL A 258 1.41 -0.53 9.00
C VAL A 258 0.13 -1.31 9.30
N LEU A 259 -0.33 -2.15 8.36
CA LEU A 259 -1.53 -2.98 8.56
C LEU A 259 -1.37 -3.98 9.70
N LEU A 260 -0.20 -4.59 9.84
CA LEU A 260 0.10 -5.52 10.92
C LEU A 260 0.12 -4.81 12.27
N GLY A 261 0.81 -3.68 12.36
CA GLY A 261 0.86 -2.83 13.56
C GLY A 261 -0.54 -2.38 13.99
N ARG A 262 -1.36 -1.93 13.04
CA ARG A 262 -2.75 -1.57 13.28
C ARG A 262 -3.56 -2.74 13.83
N LYS A 263 -3.45 -3.93 13.22
CA LYS A 263 -4.19 -5.12 13.67
C LYS A 263 -3.79 -5.54 15.08
N ALA A 264 -2.48 -5.53 15.37
CA ALA A 264 -1.97 -5.85 16.71
C ALA A 264 -2.49 -4.86 17.76
N MET A 265 -2.38 -3.56 17.48
CA MET A 265 -2.90 -2.50 18.36
C MET A 265 -4.40 -2.65 18.64
N LEU A 266 -5.21 -2.88 17.61
CA LEU A 266 -6.66 -3.04 17.76
C LEU A 266 -7.02 -4.32 18.51
N TYR A 267 -6.27 -5.41 18.29
CA TYR A 267 -6.46 -6.66 19.00
C TYR A 267 -6.17 -6.51 20.49
N ASP A 268 -5.05 -5.91 20.85
CA ASP A 268 -4.68 -5.67 22.25
C ASP A 268 -5.67 -4.73 22.94
N ALA A 269 -6.11 -3.67 22.26
CA ALA A 269 -7.14 -2.77 22.77
C ALA A 269 -8.48 -3.49 22.99
N MET A 270 -8.86 -4.41 22.10
CA MET A 270 -10.06 -5.23 22.26
C MET A 270 -9.93 -6.18 23.46
N MET A 271 -8.79 -6.86 23.59
CA MET A 271 -8.52 -7.78 24.71
C MET A 271 -8.50 -7.04 26.06
N ALA A 272 -7.88 -5.85 26.11
CA ALA A 272 -7.88 -5.01 27.30
C ALA A 272 -9.31 -4.58 27.70
N LYS A 273 -10.13 -4.17 26.73
CA LYS A 273 -11.55 -3.82 26.96
C LYS A 273 -12.37 -5.02 27.42
N ALA A 274 -12.18 -6.19 26.81
CA ALA A 274 -12.86 -7.42 27.20
C ALA A 274 -12.51 -7.83 28.64
N ASN A 275 -11.23 -7.76 29.01
CA ASN A 275 -10.76 -8.04 30.37
C ASN A 275 -11.32 -7.02 31.38
N ALA A 276 -11.36 -5.73 31.03
CA ALA A 276 -11.95 -4.70 31.88
C ALA A 276 -13.46 -4.89 32.06
N ALA A 277 -14.18 -5.27 31.00
CA ALA A 277 -15.60 -5.59 31.05
C ALA A 277 -15.87 -6.82 31.92
N ALA A 278 -15.08 -7.90 31.76
CA ALA A 278 -15.18 -9.09 32.59
C ALA A 278 -14.96 -8.78 34.08
N LYS A 279 -13.95 -7.96 34.42
CA LYS A 279 -13.71 -7.49 35.78
C LYS A 279 -14.87 -6.66 36.35
N ARG A 280 -15.53 -5.85 35.51
CA ARG A 280 -16.73 -5.09 35.93
C ARG A 280 -17.93 -5.99 36.17
N VAL A 281 -18.13 -7.02 35.36
CA VAL A 281 -19.24 -7.98 35.55
C VAL A 281 -19.04 -8.80 36.82
N THR A 282 -17.80 -9.22 37.12
CA THR A 282 -17.51 -9.95 38.36
C THR A 282 -17.54 -9.08 39.61
N SER A 283 -17.31 -7.76 39.50
CA SER A 283 -17.42 -6.83 40.62
C SER A 283 -18.84 -6.37 40.92
N ILE A 284 -19.82 -6.65 40.05
CA ILE A 284 -21.24 -6.46 40.35
C ILE A 284 -21.66 -7.58 41.31
N PRO A 285 -22.15 -7.27 42.53
CA PRO A 285 -22.60 -8.29 43.47
C PRO A 285 -23.70 -9.12 42.80
N GLN A 286 -23.48 -10.44 42.70
CA GLN A 286 -24.48 -11.33 42.13
C GLN A 286 -25.77 -11.17 42.91
N LYS A 287 -26.87 -10.89 42.20
CA LYS A 287 -28.19 -10.76 42.80
C LYS A 287 -28.56 -12.13 43.38
N VAL A 288 -28.28 -12.32 44.66
CA VAL A 288 -28.60 -13.55 45.38
C VAL A 288 -30.12 -13.64 45.40
N ILE A 289 -30.66 -14.51 44.56
CA ILE A 289 -32.08 -14.87 44.63
C ILE A 289 -32.22 -15.59 45.96
N ARG A 290 -32.79 -14.91 46.95
CA ARG A 290 -33.11 -15.55 48.23
C ARG A 290 -34.08 -16.69 47.92
N PRO A 291 -33.81 -17.94 48.33
CA PRO A 291 -34.79 -19.01 48.24
C PRO A 291 -36.10 -18.52 48.85
N GLY A 292 -37.19 -18.61 48.09
CA GLY A 292 -38.49 -18.12 48.52
C GLY A 292 -38.87 -18.73 49.87
N VAL A 293 -39.33 -17.88 50.80
CA VAL A 293 -39.98 -18.35 52.03
C VAL A 293 -41.32 -18.94 51.60
N GLY A 294 -41.32 -20.23 51.30
CA GLY A 294 -42.54 -21.03 51.30
C GLY A 294 -43.01 -21.12 52.75
N GLU A 295 -44.20 -20.59 53.01
CA GLU A 295 -44.91 -20.72 54.27
C GLU A 295 -45.10 -22.22 54.56
N SER A 296 -44.34 -22.75 55.52
CA SER A 296 -44.47 -24.15 55.94
C SER A 296 -45.73 -24.27 56.81
N PRO A 297 -46.67 -25.19 56.51
CA PRO A 297 -47.86 -25.38 57.34
C PRO A 297 -47.43 -25.74 58.76
N GLY A 298 -47.95 -25.00 59.74
CA GLY A 298 -47.53 -25.03 61.14
C GLY A 298 -47.30 -26.44 61.69
N GLY A 299 -46.04 -26.72 62.04
CA GLY A 299 -45.65 -27.90 62.77
C GLY A 299 -46.42 -27.98 64.09
N ASP A 300 -47.09 -29.11 64.29
CA ASP A 300 -47.86 -29.49 65.45
C ASP A 300 -47.14 -29.08 66.75
N GLY A 301 -47.63 -28.02 67.41
CA GLY A 301 -46.97 -27.29 68.50
C GLY A 301 -46.77 -28.09 69.79
N ARG A 302 -46.74 -29.42 69.68
CA ARG A 302 -46.43 -30.44 70.69
C ARG A 302 -44.96 -30.42 71.07
N GLN A 303 -44.03 -30.23 70.12
CA GLN A 303 -42.59 -30.12 70.45
C GLN A 303 -42.30 -28.89 71.33
N ALA A 304 -42.92 -27.75 71.01
CA ALA A 304 -42.79 -26.55 71.82
C ALA A 304 -43.44 -26.71 73.21
N ALA A 305 -44.56 -27.42 73.30
CA ALA A 305 -45.22 -27.72 74.58
C ALA A 305 -44.41 -28.71 75.44
N MET A 306 -43.81 -29.75 74.82
CA MET A 306 -42.88 -30.67 75.50
C MET A 306 -41.65 -29.94 76.05
N GLN A 307 -41.07 -29.01 75.28
CA GLN A 307 -39.92 -28.22 75.74
C GLN A 307 -40.27 -27.28 76.89
N ARG A 308 -41.50 -26.76 76.95
CA ARG A 308 -41.94 -25.93 78.09
C ARG A 308 -42.13 -26.78 79.33
N LEU A 309 -42.81 -27.92 79.23
CA LEU A 309 -42.94 -28.86 80.34
C LEU A 309 -41.58 -29.33 80.86
N ALA A 310 -40.64 -29.68 79.97
CA ALA A 310 -39.30 -30.11 80.36
C ALA A 310 -38.51 -29.00 81.09
N LYS A 311 -38.80 -27.73 80.83
CA LYS A 311 -38.15 -26.59 81.47
C LYS A 311 -38.83 -26.15 82.77
N SER A 312 -40.15 -26.18 82.83
CA SER A 312 -40.91 -25.66 83.97
C SER A 312 -41.21 -26.73 85.02
N GLY A 313 -41.37 -28.00 84.62
CA GLY A 313 -41.73 -29.12 85.48
C GLY A 313 -43.09 -28.97 86.17
N ARG A 314 -43.91 -27.99 85.76
CA ARG A 314 -45.18 -27.67 86.42
C ARG A 314 -46.32 -28.57 85.93
N VAL A 315 -47.25 -28.87 86.83
CA VAL A 315 -48.38 -29.76 86.55
C VAL A 315 -49.34 -29.12 85.53
N GLU A 316 -49.44 -27.80 85.51
CA GLU A 316 -50.28 -27.04 84.58
C GLU A 316 -49.77 -27.13 83.13
N ASP A 317 -48.44 -27.09 82.94
CA ASP A 317 -47.84 -27.25 81.62
C ASP A 317 -47.96 -28.69 81.11
N ALA A 318 -47.98 -29.67 82.02
CA ALA A 318 -48.25 -31.07 81.68
C ALA A 318 -49.68 -31.25 81.17
N ALA A 319 -50.66 -30.67 81.88
CA ALA A 319 -52.06 -30.68 81.44
C ALA A 319 -52.23 -30.03 80.06
N SER A 320 -51.55 -28.92 79.80
CA SER A 320 -51.59 -28.24 78.49
C SER A 320 -50.99 -29.08 77.35
N LEU A 321 -50.00 -29.92 77.65
CA LEU A 321 -49.42 -30.86 76.69
C LEU A 321 -50.36 -32.04 76.44
N PHE A 322 -50.94 -32.63 77.49
CA PHE A 322 -51.90 -33.73 77.38
C PHE A 322 -53.18 -33.32 76.64
N ALA A 323 -53.67 -32.09 76.83
CA ALA A 323 -54.81 -31.55 76.10
C ALA A 323 -54.58 -31.42 74.58
N LYS A 324 -53.34 -31.51 74.11
CA LYS A 324 -53.02 -31.55 72.67
C LYS A 324 -52.93 -32.98 72.11
N PHE A 325 -53.02 -34.01 72.95
CA PHE A 325 -52.97 -35.43 72.56
C PHE A 325 -54.34 -36.12 72.57
N ILE A 326 -55.34 -35.50 73.20
CA ILE A 326 -56.76 -35.89 73.19
C ILE A 326 -57.47 -35.09 72.10
#